data_AF-A0A7S1H271-F1
#
_entry.id   AF-A0A7S1H271-F1
#
_cell.length_a   1.000
_cell.length_b   1.000
_cell.length_c   1.000
_cell.angle_alpha   90.00
_cell.angle_beta   90.00
_cell.angle_gamma   90.00
#
_symmetry.space_group_name_H-M   'P 1'
#
loop_
_entity.id
_entity.type
_entity.pdbx_description
1 polymer ?
#
loop_
_entity_poly.entity_id
_entity_poly.type
_entity_poly.pdbx_seq_one_letter_code
_entity_poly.pdbx_strand_id
1 'polypeptide(L)'
;MPSVCRVEGAKLRGSSGVRLSEMAAKGGSKKKGTKPAFKGFGGLPDKLIDRTPESSDEECVCCSGKSYKECCQKFHSGDSWPSSPLELMRSRYSAYAYRLPDWVIGTTHKTNVDWRADQTSWRRELLGFCDGFEFLGLEVLEEDAGESDKEYFITFLAKLRTLKQPTSTSKHVKQTFSKIKSQHQNDALNADFKERSRFLLEDEGWMYVEGDVNFDPQVEVDGQLVSAGSLGEGEGSAASSGGDGSMTMAPLDAEA
;
A
#
# COMPACT_ATOMS: atom_id res chain seq x y z
N MET A 1 -15.25 -2.09 -14.30
CA MET A 1 -14.67 -1.71 -13.00
C MET A 1 -13.70 -2.79 -12.60
N PRO A 2 -12.42 -2.48 -12.35
CA PRO A 2 -11.51 -3.48 -11.81
C PRO A 2 -12.07 -3.96 -10.47
N SER A 3 -12.16 -5.27 -10.32
CA SER A 3 -12.65 -5.94 -9.12
C SER A 3 -11.72 -5.64 -7.95
N VAL A 4 -12.21 -4.91 -6.95
CA VAL A 4 -11.50 -4.71 -5.68
C VAL A 4 -11.40 -6.08 -5.00
N CYS A 5 -10.19 -6.63 -4.89
CA CYS A 5 -9.95 -7.80 -4.03
C CYS A 5 -10.17 -7.33 -2.58
N ARG A 6 -11.15 -7.92 -1.91
CA ARG A 6 -11.45 -7.64 -0.51
C ARG A 6 -10.66 -8.63 0.32
N VAL A 7 -9.74 -8.14 1.14
CA VAL A 7 -9.06 -8.98 2.13
C VAL A 7 -10.06 -9.22 3.28
N GLU A 8 -10.90 -10.25 3.16
CA GLU A 8 -11.78 -10.63 4.26
C GLU A 8 -11.00 -11.42 5.32
N GLY A 9 -10.77 -10.78 6.47
CA GLY A 9 -10.50 -11.45 7.75
C GLY A 9 -9.51 -12.61 7.74
N ALA A 10 -8.32 -12.44 7.12
CA ALA A 10 -7.26 -13.45 7.15
C ALA A 10 -7.02 -13.90 8.60
N LYS A 11 -7.18 -15.21 8.85
CA LYS A 11 -7.07 -15.79 10.19
C LYS A 11 -5.60 -15.82 10.59
N LEU A 12 -5.18 -14.80 11.33
CA LEU A 12 -3.78 -14.59 11.73
C LEU A 12 -3.28 -15.74 12.61
N ARG A 13 -2.04 -16.20 12.37
CA ARG A 13 -1.39 -17.28 13.11
C ARG A 13 -1.42 -17.10 14.63
N GLY A 14 -1.67 -18.22 15.31
CA GLY A 14 -1.04 -18.55 16.58
C GLY A 14 0.29 -19.25 16.35
N SER A 15 1.40 -18.63 16.80
CA SER A 15 2.52 -19.32 17.46
C SER A 15 3.09 -20.59 16.76
N SER A 16 3.91 -20.45 15.71
CA SER A 16 4.91 -21.45 15.28
C SER A 16 5.98 -20.79 14.41
N GLY A 17 7.24 -20.77 14.89
CA GLY A 17 8.31 -19.90 14.37
C GLY A 17 9.17 -20.51 13.28
N VAL A 18 9.72 -19.65 12.41
CA VAL A 18 10.81 -19.97 11.48
C VAL A 18 11.93 -18.93 11.66
N ARG A 19 13.18 -19.40 11.67
CA ARG A 19 14.39 -18.57 11.81
C ARG A 19 14.90 -18.14 10.43
N LEU A 20 15.18 -16.85 10.23
CA LEU A 20 16.09 -16.42 9.16
C LEU A 20 17.54 -16.63 9.60
N SER A 21 18.32 -17.33 8.79
CA SER A 21 19.77 -17.45 8.93
C SER A 21 20.49 -16.33 8.18
N GLU A 22 21.44 -15.72 8.87
CA GLU A 22 22.37 -14.68 8.42
C GLU A 22 23.20 -15.13 7.21
N MET A 23 23.23 -14.30 6.15
CA MET A 23 24.19 -14.42 5.04
C MET A 23 25.33 -13.43 5.28
N ALA A 24 26.55 -13.93 5.53
CA ALA A 24 27.78 -13.17 5.32
C ALA A 24 28.99 -14.07 5.05
N ALA A 25 29.69 -13.73 3.97
CA ALA A 25 31.13 -13.77 3.72
C ALA A 25 32.01 -14.93 4.26
N LYS A 26 32.78 -15.51 3.33
CA LYS A 26 33.84 -16.51 3.51
C LYS A 26 34.96 -16.03 4.47
N GLY A 27 35.41 -16.92 5.36
CA GLY A 27 36.75 -16.81 5.99
C GLY A 27 36.99 -17.59 7.30
N GLY A 28 37.56 -18.80 7.20
CA GLY A 28 38.65 -19.31 8.06
C GLY A 28 38.50 -19.53 9.59
N SER A 29 38.69 -20.81 9.97
CA SER A 29 39.35 -21.33 11.20
C SER A 29 38.53 -21.66 12.46
N LYS A 30 38.53 -22.97 12.79
CA LYS A 30 38.00 -23.63 14.00
C LYS A 30 38.77 -23.24 15.27
N LYS A 31 38.05 -22.85 16.34
CA LYS A 31 38.43 -23.13 17.75
C LYS A 31 37.18 -23.43 18.60
N LYS A 32 37.22 -24.53 19.35
CA LYS A 32 36.22 -24.91 20.37
C LYS A 32 36.40 -24.01 21.59
N GLY A 33 35.34 -23.30 22.00
CA GLY A 33 35.28 -22.50 23.22
C GLY A 33 33.96 -22.72 23.95
N THR A 34 34.07 -23.05 25.23
CA THR A 34 32.99 -23.31 26.19
C THR A 34 32.12 -22.05 26.37
N LYS A 35 30.79 -22.18 26.33
CA LYS A 35 29.84 -21.05 26.46
C LYS A 35 29.87 -20.48 27.89
N PRO A 36 30.02 -19.16 28.11
CA PRO A 36 29.69 -18.56 29.39
C PRO A 36 28.17 -18.33 29.47
N ALA A 37 27.60 -18.62 30.63
CA ALA A 37 26.23 -18.30 30.96
C ALA A 37 26.10 -16.80 31.27
N PHE A 38 25.39 -16.04 30.43
CA PHE A 38 24.99 -14.67 30.72
C PHE A 38 23.62 -14.67 31.41
N LYS A 39 23.60 -14.28 32.69
CA LYS A 39 22.39 -14.07 33.50
C LYS A 39 22.27 -12.55 33.66
N GLY A 40 21.40 -11.92 32.89
CA GLY A 40 21.24 -10.45 32.88
C GLY A 40 19.84 -10.05 32.42
N PHE A 41 19.19 -9.23 33.24
CA PHE A 41 17.85 -8.69 33.10
C PHE A 41 17.64 -7.98 31.75
N GLY A 42 16.50 -8.24 31.09
CA GLY A 42 16.02 -7.44 29.96
C GLY A 42 15.94 -8.13 28.59
N GLY A 43 15.81 -9.46 28.53
CA GLY A 43 15.45 -10.13 27.28
C GLY A 43 14.12 -9.58 26.75
N LEU A 44 14.13 -8.99 25.54
CA LEU A 44 12.88 -8.63 24.85
C LEU A 44 11.99 -9.87 24.81
N PRO A 45 10.67 -9.74 25.07
CA PRO A 45 9.79 -10.89 25.07
C PRO A 45 9.86 -11.63 23.74
N ASP A 46 9.98 -12.95 23.87
CA ASP A 46 10.00 -13.95 22.82
C ASP A 46 8.63 -13.95 22.07
N LYS A 47 8.54 -13.12 21.02
CA LYS A 47 7.68 -13.21 19.80
C LYS A 47 7.32 -11.82 19.25
N LEU A 48 8.13 -11.33 18.31
CA LEU A 48 7.68 -10.38 17.30
C LEU A 48 6.81 -11.17 16.30
N ILE A 49 5.54 -11.38 16.62
CA ILE A 49 4.63 -12.17 15.76
C ILE A 49 4.38 -11.36 14.48
N ASP A 50 4.88 -11.85 13.35
CA ASP A 50 4.43 -11.41 12.03
C ASP A 50 2.97 -11.85 11.82
N ARG A 51 2.29 -11.26 10.84
CA ARG A 51 0.87 -11.51 10.55
C ARG A 51 0.69 -12.29 9.24
N THR A 52 1.70 -13.04 8.83
CA THR A 52 1.62 -13.86 7.62
C THR A 52 0.54 -14.95 7.77
N PRO A 53 -0.08 -15.42 6.67
CA PRO A 53 -1.17 -16.38 6.72
C PRO A 53 -0.71 -17.72 7.31
N GLU A 54 -1.63 -18.45 7.93
CA GLU A 54 -1.33 -19.75 8.54
C GLU A 54 -0.92 -20.77 7.50
N SER A 55 -1.67 -20.84 6.40
CA SER A 55 -1.29 -21.57 5.21
C SER A 55 -0.74 -20.63 4.16
N SER A 56 0.42 -20.96 3.59
CA SER A 56 0.98 -20.22 2.47
C SER A 56 0.21 -20.43 1.15
N ASP A 57 -0.78 -21.31 1.14
CA ASP A 57 -1.73 -21.49 0.03
C ASP A 57 -2.86 -20.45 0.04
N GLU A 58 -3.06 -19.72 1.14
CA GLU A 58 -4.03 -18.61 1.20
C GLU A 58 -3.66 -17.52 0.19
N GLU A 59 -4.67 -16.85 -0.37
CA GLU A 59 -4.45 -15.76 -1.33
C GLU A 59 -3.62 -14.64 -0.70
N CYS A 60 -2.63 -14.16 -1.47
CA CYS A 60 -1.76 -13.10 -1.02
C CYS A 60 -2.52 -11.78 -0.89
N VAL A 61 -2.35 -11.08 0.24
CA VAL A 61 -3.02 -9.81 0.52
C VAL A 61 -2.67 -8.68 -0.44
N CYS A 62 -1.62 -8.81 -1.26
CA CYS A 62 -1.33 -7.84 -2.33
C CYS A 62 -2.34 -7.84 -3.48
N CYS A 63 -3.40 -8.66 -3.43
CA CYS A 63 -4.46 -8.69 -4.45
C CYS A 63 -3.97 -9.09 -5.85
N SER A 64 -3.00 -10.00 -5.93
CA SER A 64 -2.49 -10.51 -7.22
C SER A 64 -3.27 -11.73 -7.73
N GLY A 65 -4.23 -12.25 -6.96
CA GLY A 65 -4.93 -13.51 -7.23
C GLY A 65 -4.06 -14.77 -7.13
N LYS A 66 -2.87 -14.67 -6.54
CA LYS A 66 -1.94 -15.80 -6.33
C LYS A 66 -1.89 -16.16 -4.85
N SER A 67 -1.57 -17.41 -4.54
CA SER A 67 -1.27 -17.82 -3.18
C SER A 67 -0.06 -17.06 -2.60
N TYR A 68 0.04 -16.95 -1.28
CA TYR A 68 1.16 -16.26 -0.63
C TYR A 68 2.51 -16.89 -1.03
N LYS A 69 2.61 -18.23 -1.09
CA LYS A 69 3.83 -18.95 -1.49
C LYS A 69 4.29 -18.64 -2.91
N GLU A 70 3.35 -18.50 -3.85
CA GLU A 70 3.64 -18.22 -5.26
C GLU A 70 3.82 -16.72 -5.53
N CYS A 71 3.51 -15.88 -4.54
CA CYS A 71 3.52 -14.43 -4.65
C CYS A 71 4.60 -13.80 -3.77
N CYS A 72 4.24 -13.20 -2.64
CA CYS A 72 5.17 -12.38 -1.86
C CYS A 72 6.06 -13.19 -0.91
N GLN A 73 5.72 -14.43 -0.55
CA GLN A 73 6.50 -15.21 0.41
C GLN A 73 7.93 -15.47 -0.06
N LYS A 74 8.13 -15.82 -1.34
CA LYS A 74 9.46 -16.04 -1.94
C LYS A 74 10.37 -14.80 -1.89
N PHE A 75 9.79 -13.61 -1.76
CA PHE A 75 10.53 -12.38 -1.58
C PHE A 75 10.82 -12.14 -0.10
N HIS A 76 9.79 -12.23 0.74
CA HIS A 76 9.91 -12.02 2.19
C HIS A 76 10.83 -13.02 2.91
N SER A 77 10.98 -14.22 2.35
CA SER A 77 11.91 -15.27 2.84
C SER A 77 13.35 -15.08 2.35
N GLY A 78 13.57 -14.22 1.35
CA GLY A 78 14.87 -14.04 0.71
C GLY A 78 15.20 -15.07 -0.38
N ASP A 79 14.26 -15.94 -0.75
CA ASP A 79 14.48 -16.96 -1.80
C ASP A 79 14.65 -16.36 -3.20
N SER A 80 14.08 -15.17 -3.43
CA SER A 80 14.15 -14.44 -4.69
C SER A 80 14.00 -12.94 -4.48
N TRP A 81 14.46 -12.15 -5.45
CA TRP A 81 14.21 -10.72 -5.52
C TRP A 81 13.09 -10.42 -6.54
N PRO A 82 12.24 -9.39 -6.32
CA PRO A 82 11.26 -8.96 -7.31
C PRO A 82 11.88 -8.63 -8.67
N SER A 83 11.33 -9.20 -9.73
CA SER A 83 11.83 -9.00 -11.10
C SER A 83 11.29 -7.72 -11.75
N SER A 84 10.21 -7.16 -11.20
CA SER A 84 9.59 -5.92 -11.66
C SER A 84 9.29 -4.95 -10.52
N PRO A 85 9.16 -3.64 -10.81
CA PRO A 85 8.72 -2.64 -9.83
C PRO A 85 7.35 -3.00 -9.22
N LEU A 86 6.45 -3.58 -10.03
CA LEU A 86 5.12 -3.99 -9.59
C LEU A 86 5.17 -5.13 -8.57
N GLU A 87 5.99 -6.14 -8.81
CA GLU A 87 6.23 -7.20 -7.82
C GLU A 87 6.79 -6.62 -6.52
N LEU A 88 7.72 -5.67 -6.62
CA LEU A 88 8.29 -5.02 -5.45
C LEU A 88 7.23 -4.22 -4.69
N MET A 89 6.45 -3.37 -5.36
CA MET A 89 5.38 -2.59 -4.74
C MET A 89 4.39 -3.50 -4.00
N ARG A 90 3.91 -4.57 -4.66
CA ARG A 90 2.99 -5.55 -4.07
C ARG A 90 3.59 -6.30 -2.88
N SER A 91 4.87 -6.66 -2.95
CA SER A 91 5.58 -7.28 -1.82
C SER A 91 5.69 -6.32 -0.64
N ARG A 92 6.01 -5.04 -0.86
CA ARG A 92 6.06 -4.03 0.20
C ARG A 92 4.70 -3.83 0.85
N TYR A 93 3.62 -3.75 0.08
CA TYR A 93 2.25 -3.72 0.62
C TYR A 93 1.98 -4.92 1.53
N SER A 94 2.28 -6.13 1.06
CA SER A 94 2.08 -7.35 1.84
C SER A 94 2.94 -7.38 3.09
N ALA A 95 4.18 -6.86 3.03
CA ALA A 95 5.05 -6.78 4.19
C ALA A 95 4.51 -5.82 5.27
N TYR A 96 3.86 -4.72 4.90
CA TYR A 96 3.16 -3.88 5.87
C TYR A 96 1.97 -4.62 6.50
N ALA A 97 1.12 -5.24 5.69
CA ALA A 97 -0.04 -6.00 6.18
C ALA A 97 0.37 -7.17 7.10
N TYR A 98 1.41 -7.90 6.69
CA TYR A 98 1.98 -9.03 7.43
C TYR A 98 3.00 -8.63 8.50
N ARG A 99 3.22 -7.33 8.75
CA ARG A 99 4.09 -6.85 9.83
C ARG A 99 5.54 -7.38 9.70
N LEU A 100 6.11 -7.28 8.50
CA LEU A 100 7.46 -7.70 8.13
C LEU A 100 8.37 -6.48 7.85
N PRO A 101 8.79 -5.74 8.89
CA PRO A 101 9.51 -4.47 8.72
C PRO A 101 10.88 -4.62 8.06
N ASP A 102 11.55 -5.77 8.21
CA ASP A 102 12.88 -5.99 7.65
C ASP A 102 12.86 -6.00 6.12
N TRP A 103 11.78 -6.54 5.52
CA TRP A 103 11.59 -6.48 4.07
C TRP A 103 11.40 -5.03 3.58
N VAL A 104 10.59 -4.25 4.31
CA VAL A 104 10.37 -2.84 4.01
C VAL A 104 11.68 -2.06 4.10
N ILE A 105 12.48 -2.29 5.14
CA ILE A 105 13.81 -1.68 5.31
C ILE A 105 14.73 -2.07 4.15
N GLY A 106 14.88 -3.37 3.89
CA GLY A 106 15.82 -3.90 2.91
C GLY A 106 15.52 -3.50 1.47
N THR A 107 14.26 -3.18 1.17
CA THR A 107 13.84 -2.72 -0.16
C THR A 107 13.65 -1.20 -0.28
N THR A 108 14.07 -0.43 0.74
CA THR A 108 14.04 1.05 0.70
C THR A 108 15.41 1.59 0.33
N HIS A 109 15.47 2.37 -0.74
CA HIS A 109 16.68 3.00 -1.24
C HIS A 109 17.26 4.02 -0.24
N LYS A 110 18.58 4.20 -0.22
CA LYS A 110 19.28 5.06 0.76
C LYS A 110 18.96 6.55 0.61
N THR A 111 18.51 6.97 -0.56
CA THR A 111 18.08 8.37 -0.81
C THR A 111 16.64 8.63 -0.41
N ASN A 112 15.89 7.60 0.01
CA ASN A 112 14.53 7.79 0.51
C ASN A 112 14.56 8.66 1.79
N VAL A 113 13.61 9.59 1.90
CA VAL A 113 13.53 10.55 3.01
C VAL A 113 13.31 9.92 4.38
N ASP A 114 12.70 8.72 4.42
CA ASP A 114 12.47 7.93 5.63
C ASP A 114 13.59 6.91 5.88
N TRP A 115 14.61 6.82 5.01
CA TRP A 115 15.75 5.93 5.24
C TRP A 115 16.54 6.37 6.47
N ARG A 116 16.91 5.42 7.34
CA ARG A 116 17.65 5.69 8.57
C ARG A 116 18.78 4.69 8.76
N ALA A 117 19.92 5.18 9.24
CA ALA A 117 21.04 4.32 9.62
C ALA A 117 20.73 3.47 10.86
N ASP A 118 19.98 4.02 11.83
CA ASP A 118 19.49 3.27 12.99
C ASP A 118 18.27 2.41 12.62
N GLN A 119 18.55 1.17 12.22
CA GLN A 119 17.53 0.20 11.85
C GLN A 119 16.64 -0.23 13.02
N THR A 120 17.12 -0.15 14.26
CA THR A 120 16.34 -0.60 15.42
C THR A 120 15.18 0.35 15.71
N SER A 121 15.45 1.66 15.72
CA SER A 121 14.38 2.64 15.88
C SER A 121 13.44 2.66 14.69
N TRP A 122 13.96 2.56 13.46
CA TRP A 122 13.14 2.53 12.26
C TRP A 122 12.20 1.32 12.23
N ARG A 123 12.71 0.12 12.54
CA ARG A 123 11.90 -1.08 12.69
C ARG A 123 10.74 -0.87 13.66
N ARG A 124 10.99 -0.28 14.82
CA ARG A 124 9.94 -0.01 15.83
C ARG A 124 8.87 0.96 15.31
N GLU A 125 9.25 1.99 14.54
CA GLU A 125 8.28 2.90 13.92
C GLU A 125 7.44 2.19 12.84
N LEU A 126 8.07 1.36 12.01
CA LEU A 126 7.35 0.55 11.01
C LEU A 126 6.37 -0.42 11.66
N LEU A 127 6.76 -1.08 12.75
CA LEU A 127 5.85 -1.93 13.53
C LEU A 127 4.66 -1.13 14.07
N GLY A 128 4.90 0.07 14.59
CA GLY A 128 3.84 0.98 15.03
C GLY A 128 2.87 1.35 13.90
N PHE A 129 3.37 1.53 12.68
CA PHE A 129 2.53 1.75 11.50
C PHE A 129 1.68 0.51 11.16
N CYS A 130 2.30 -0.67 11.09
CA CYS A 130 1.59 -1.93 10.85
C CYS A 130 0.53 -2.20 11.94
N ASP A 131 0.79 -1.79 13.18
CA ASP A 131 -0.10 -1.96 14.32
C ASP A 131 -1.21 -0.87 14.40
N GLY A 132 -1.06 0.22 13.65
CA GLY A 132 -2.05 1.31 13.56
C GLY A 132 -3.12 1.10 12.50
N PHE A 133 -2.91 0.17 11.56
CA PHE A 133 -3.79 -0.06 10.43
C PHE A 133 -4.13 -1.52 10.19
N GLU A 134 -5.28 -1.71 9.57
CA GLU A 134 -5.65 -2.91 8.84
C GLU A 134 -5.64 -2.63 7.34
N PHE A 135 -5.15 -3.58 6.56
CA PHE A 135 -4.92 -3.47 5.13
C PHE A 135 -6.02 -4.26 4.43
N LEU A 136 -6.98 -3.55 3.84
CA LEU A 136 -8.24 -4.11 3.33
C LEU A 136 -8.19 -4.47 1.85
N GLY A 137 -7.30 -3.85 1.09
CA GLY A 137 -7.12 -4.12 -0.33
C GLY A 137 -6.10 -3.20 -0.99
N LEU A 138 -5.68 -3.59 -2.20
CA LEU A 138 -4.75 -2.87 -3.05
C LEU A 138 -5.26 -2.88 -4.49
N GLU A 139 -5.26 -1.73 -5.14
CA GLU A 139 -5.63 -1.57 -6.54
C GLU A 139 -4.52 -0.80 -7.27
N VAL A 140 -4.00 -1.38 -8.35
CA VAL A 140 -3.00 -0.71 -9.20
C VAL A 140 -3.77 0.10 -10.24
N LEU A 141 -3.47 1.39 -10.32
CA LEU A 141 -4.16 2.33 -11.19
C LEU A 141 -3.36 2.61 -12.47
N GLU A 142 -2.04 2.78 -12.34
CA GLU A 142 -1.17 3.21 -13.44
C GLU A 142 0.26 2.72 -13.22
N GLU A 143 0.95 2.45 -14.32
CA GLU A 143 2.34 2.02 -14.38
C GLU A 143 3.05 2.83 -15.48
N ASP A 144 4.05 3.64 -15.09
CA ASP A 144 4.78 4.51 -16.01
C ASP A 144 6.28 4.21 -15.97
N ALA A 145 6.91 4.12 -17.14
CA ALA A 145 8.35 4.21 -17.22
C ALA A 145 8.81 5.64 -16.88
N GLY A 146 9.95 5.77 -16.19
CA GLY A 146 10.60 7.05 -15.98
C GLY A 146 11.41 7.50 -17.20
N GLU A 147 12.30 8.46 -17.01
CA GLU A 147 13.13 8.99 -18.10
C GLU A 147 14.18 7.98 -18.58
N SER A 148 14.48 6.98 -17.77
CA SER A 148 15.43 5.90 -18.08
C SER A 148 14.81 4.52 -17.85
N ASP A 149 15.41 3.50 -18.43
CA ASP A 149 15.08 2.08 -18.21
C ASP A 149 15.33 1.61 -16.77
N LYS A 150 15.96 2.44 -15.94
CA LYS A 150 16.22 2.20 -14.52
C LYS A 150 15.27 2.92 -13.59
N GLU A 151 14.25 3.60 -14.11
CA GLU A 151 13.29 4.35 -13.31
C GLU A 151 11.87 3.94 -13.67
N TYR A 152 11.03 3.78 -12.65
CA TYR A 152 9.65 3.39 -12.85
C TYR A 152 8.73 4.00 -11.80
N PHE A 153 7.48 4.24 -12.17
CA PHE A 153 6.46 4.77 -11.29
C PHE A 153 5.23 3.88 -11.29
N ILE A 154 4.62 3.74 -10.11
CA ILE A 154 3.37 3.00 -9.94
C ILE A 154 2.41 3.85 -9.13
N THR A 155 1.24 4.14 -9.71
CA THR A 155 0.13 4.75 -8.99
C THR A 155 -0.81 3.65 -8.51
N PHE A 156 -1.14 3.65 -7.21
CA PHE A 156 -2.06 2.68 -6.63
C PHE A 156 -2.95 3.29 -5.57
N LEU A 157 -4.03 2.56 -5.25
CA LEU A 157 -4.93 2.81 -4.14
C LEU A 157 -4.77 1.69 -3.10
N ALA A 158 -4.37 2.03 -1.89
CA ALA A 158 -4.41 1.13 -0.74
C ALA A 158 -5.63 1.46 0.13
N LYS A 159 -6.48 0.46 0.37
CA LYS A 159 -7.64 0.60 1.24
C LYS A 159 -7.23 0.22 2.65
N LEU A 160 -7.28 1.18 3.57
CA LEU A 160 -6.81 1.00 4.94
C LEU A 160 -7.93 1.30 5.93
N ARG A 161 -7.92 0.59 7.05
CA ARG A 161 -8.73 0.94 8.22
C ARG A 161 -7.83 1.31 9.39
N THR A 162 -8.00 2.52 9.90
CA THR A 162 -7.30 3.01 11.10
C THR A 162 -7.82 2.27 12.32
N LEU A 163 -6.92 1.59 13.03
CA LEU A 163 -7.22 0.91 14.30
C LEU A 163 -6.83 1.77 15.50
N LYS A 164 -5.76 2.54 15.36
CA LYS A 164 -5.23 3.45 16.40
C LYS A 164 -4.68 4.70 15.73
N GLN A 165 -4.71 5.83 16.44
CA GLN A 165 -3.94 6.98 15.97
C GLN A 165 -2.46 6.60 15.90
N PRO A 166 -1.77 6.99 14.82
CA PRO A 166 -0.35 6.70 14.67
C PRO A 166 0.45 7.47 15.69
N THR A 167 1.52 6.85 16.14
CA THR A 167 2.56 7.51 16.91
C THR A 167 3.83 7.74 16.08
N SER A 168 3.80 7.42 14.79
CA SER A 168 4.97 7.49 13.90
C SER A 168 5.47 8.91 13.70
N THR A 169 6.79 9.06 13.62
CA THR A 169 7.43 10.35 13.38
C THR A 169 7.62 10.66 11.89
N SER A 170 7.57 9.64 11.03
CA SER A 170 7.74 9.77 9.58
C SER A 170 6.79 10.81 8.99
N LYS A 171 7.35 11.67 8.12
CA LYS A 171 6.58 12.71 7.41
C LYS A 171 5.57 12.08 6.46
N HIS A 172 5.98 11.04 5.72
CA HIS A 172 5.12 10.29 4.80
C HIS A 172 3.93 9.69 5.53
N VAL A 173 4.20 9.06 6.68
CA VAL A 173 3.16 8.48 7.53
C VAL A 173 2.22 9.58 8.04
N LYS A 174 2.74 10.66 8.62
CA LYS A 174 1.89 11.77 9.10
C LYS A 174 1.01 12.36 7.99
N GLN A 175 1.57 12.51 6.78
CA GLN A 175 0.83 13.05 5.64
C GLN A 175 -0.26 12.10 5.16
N THR A 176 0.04 10.80 5.13
CA THR A 176 -0.94 9.73 4.88
C THR A 176 -2.12 9.85 5.85
N PHE A 177 -1.84 9.94 7.15
CA PHE A 177 -2.89 10.05 8.16
C PHE A 177 -3.69 11.35 8.10
N SER A 178 -3.03 12.48 7.85
CA SER A 178 -3.73 13.77 7.71
C SER A 178 -4.74 13.73 6.55
N LYS A 179 -4.39 13.06 5.44
CA LYS A 179 -5.30 12.88 4.30
C LYS A 179 -6.48 11.98 4.60
N ILE A 180 -6.18 10.83 5.23
CA ILE A 180 -7.19 9.89 5.73
C ILE A 180 -8.22 10.62 6.61
N LYS A 181 -7.75 11.49 7.53
CA LYS A 181 -8.63 12.30 8.39
C LYS A 181 -9.44 13.35 7.64
N SER A 182 -8.89 13.98 6.59
CA SER A 182 -9.59 15.04 5.85
C SER A 182 -10.66 14.54 4.89
N GLN A 183 -10.54 13.32 4.36
CA GLN A 183 -11.45 12.80 3.32
C GLN A 183 -12.75 12.19 3.87
N HIS A 184 -12.83 11.84 5.15
CA HIS A 184 -14.00 11.16 5.72
C HIS A 184 -14.47 11.81 7.02
N GLN A 185 -15.35 12.80 6.91
CA GLN A 185 -16.03 13.42 8.08
C GLN A 185 -17.08 12.49 8.73
N ASN A 186 -17.54 11.43 8.04
CA ASN A 186 -18.62 10.54 8.51
C ASN A 186 -18.27 9.04 8.68
N ASP A 187 -17.11 8.56 8.17
CA ASP A 187 -16.61 7.17 8.38
C ASP A 187 -15.10 7.20 8.67
N ALA A 188 -14.72 7.86 9.76
CA ALA A 188 -13.35 8.29 10.05
C ALA A 188 -12.30 7.18 10.24
N LEU A 189 -12.67 5.90 10.07
CA LEU A 189 -11.78 4.77 10.24
C LEU A 189 -11.33 4.18 8.90
N ASN A 190 -12.20 4.11 7.89
CA ASN A 190 -11.84 3.59 6.58
C ASN A 190 -11.31 4.73 5.70
N ALA A 191 -10.21 4.48 4.99
CA ALA A 191 -9.73 5.44 4.01
C ALA A 191 -9.01 4.77 2.86
N ASP A 192 -9.22 5.39 1.70
CA ASP A 192 -8.54 5.04 0.47
C ASP A 192 -7.32 5.95 0.32
N PHE A 193 -6.15 5.34 0.39
CA PHE A 193 -4.86 5.98 0.29
C PHE A 193 -4.34 5.85 -1.15
N LYS A 194 -4.33 6.97 -1.90
CA LYS A 194 -3.73 7.01 -3.24
C LYS A 194 -2.28 7.49 -3.15
N GLU A 195 -1.36 6.74 -3.75
CA GLU A 195 0.07 7.09 -3.82
C GLU A 195 0.60 6.83 -5.23
N ARG A 196 1.48 7.70 -5.71
CA ARG A 196 2.37 7.44 -6.84
C ARG A 196 3.79 7.18 -6.31
N SER A 197 4.23 5.93 -6.34
CA SER A 197 5.56 5.53 -5.87
C SER A 197 6.58 5.57 -7.01
N ARG A 198 7.82 5.94 -6.68
CA ARG A 198 8.99 5.89 -7.57
C ARG A 198 9.94 4.76 -7.17
N PHE A 199 10.43 4.04 -8.17
CA PHE A 199 11.34 2.92 -8.04
C PHE A 199 12.57 3.14 -8.92
N LEU A 200 13.73 2.68 -8.44
CA LEU A 200 14.97 2.67 -9.19
C LEU A 200 15.54 1.25 -9.29
N LEU A 201 16.09 0.90 -10.46
CA LEU A 201 16.81 -0.35 -10.67
C LEU A 201 18.28 -0.16 -10.32
N GLU A 202 18.75 -0.87 -9.30
CA GLU A 202 20.17 -0.98 -8.95
C GLU A 202 20.73 -2.36 -9.33
N ASP A 203 22.03 -2.57 -9.13
CA ASP A 203 22.72 -3.82 -9.48
C ASP A 203 22.10 -5.06 -8.82
N GLU A 204 21.50 -4.90 -7.63
CA GLU A 204 20.86 -5.98 -6.85
C GLU A 204 19.33 -6.09 -7.11
N GLY A 205 18.77 -5.21 -7.95
CA GLY A 205 17.36 -5.21 -8.36
C GLY A 205 16.62 -3.90 -8.05
N TRP A 206 15.30 -3.93 -8.20
CA TRP A 206 14.46 -2.75 -7.96
C TRP A 206 14.43 -2.34 -6.49
N MET A 207 14.42 -1.02 -6.23
CA MET A 207 14.40 -0.41 -4.90
C MET A 207 13.33 0.68 -4.84
N TYR A 208 12.62 0.79 -3.71
CA TYR A 208 11.65 1.86 -3.47
C TYR A 208 12.37 3.15 -3.07
N VAL A 209 12.08 4.26 -3.74
CA VAL A 209 12.78 5.53 -3.51
C VAL A 209 11.93 6.56 -2.79
N GLU A 210 10.68 6.76 -3.19
CA GLU A 210 9.76 7.72 -2.56
C GLU A 210 8.33 7.49 -3.04
N GLY A 211 7.37 8.09 -2.35
CA GLY A 211 5.97 8.09 -2.72
C GLY A 211 5.39 9.49 -2.62
N ASP A 212 4.71 9.94 -3.67
CA ASP A 212 3.92 11.16 -3.61
C ASP A 212 2.44 10.83 -3.40
N VAL A 213 1.93 11.26 -2.26
CA VAL A 213 0.54 11.11 -1.89
C VAL A 213 -0.31 12.28 -2.36
N ASN A 214 0.30 13.44 -2.68
CA ASN A 214 -0.36 14.67 -3.15
C ASN A 214 -0.35 14.79 -4.67
N PHE A 215 -0.01 13.71 -5.35
CA PHE A 215 -0.06 13.66 -6.79
C PHE A 215 -1.48 13.96 -7.28
N ASP A 216 -1.62 15.01 -8.07
CA ASP A 216 -2.83 15.36 -8.78
C ASP A 216 -2.68 14.92 -10.25
N PRO A 217 -3.31 13.79 -10.65
CA PRO A 217 -3.19 13.31 -12.01
C PRO A 217 -3.73 14.38 -12.96
N GLN A 218 -2.92 14.78 -13.92
CA GLN A 218 -3.38 15.64 -14.98
C GLN A 218 -3.97 14.74 -16.08
N VAL A 219 -5.25 14.93 -16.40
CA VAL A 219 -5.91 14.28 -17.53
C VAL A 219 -5.91 15.26 -18.68
N GLU A 220 -5.59 14.82 -19.88
CA GLU A 220 -5.78 15.65 -21.06
C GLU A 220 -7.25 15.62 -21.47
N VAL A 221 -7.92 16.77 -21.38
CA VAL A 221 -9.28 17.00 -21.88
C VAL A 221 -9.20 18.09 -22.93
N ASP A 222 -9.61 17.78 -24.17
CA ASP A 222 -9.57 18.69 -25.32
C ASP A 222 -8.19 19.33 -25.57
N GLY A 223 -7.11 18.55 -25.39
CA GLY A 223 -5.74 19.03 -25.57
C GLY A 223 -5.19 19.88 -24.42
N GLN A 224 -5.93 19.97 -23.30
CA GLN A 224 -5.51 20.69 -22.11
C GLN A 224 -5.36 19.73 -20.92
N LEU A 225 -4.21 19.79 -20.25
CA LEU A 225 -4.00 19.10 -18.98
C LEU A 225 -4.88 19.75 -17.91
N VAL A 226 -5.82 18.98 -17.37
CA VAL A 226 -6.71 19.38 -16.27
C VAL A 226 -6.52 18.44 -15.08
N SER A 227 -6.63 19.00 -13.88
CA SER A 227 -6.68 18.19 -12.64
C SER A 227 -7.81 17.16 -12.74
N ALA A 228 -7.49 15.88 -12.57
CA ALA A 228 -8.48 14.79 -12.55
C ALA A 228 -9.55 15.02 -11.47
N GLY A 229 -9.19 15.68 -10.36
CA GLY A 229 -10.12 16.02 -9.28
C GLY A 229 -11.15 17.08 -9.63
N SER A 230 -10.99 17.77 -10.76
CA SER A 230 -11.87 18.85 -11.20
C SER A 230 -12.98 18.39 -12.17
N LEU A 231 -13.07 17.09 -12.48
CA LEU A 231 -13.97 16.51 -13.50
C LEU A 231 -15.27 15.85 -12.96
N GLY A 232 -15.69 16.11 -11.72
CA GLY A 232 -17.05 15.76 -11.23
C GLY A 232 -17.78 17.03 -10.76
N GLU A 233 -19.07 17.28 -11.02
CA GLU A 233 -20.20 16.46 -11.43
C GLU A 233 -21.01 17.24 -12.50
N GLY A 234 -21.10 16.73 -13.72
CA GLY A 234 -22.03 17.26 -14.72
C GLY A 234 -23.42 16.69 -14.45
N GLU A 235 -24.28 17.48 -13.79
CA GLU A 235 -25.67 17.16 -13.53
C GLU A 235 -26.38 16.74 -14.83
N GLY A 236 -26.85 15.49 -14.86
CA GLY A 236 -27.81 15.02 -15.85
C GLY A 236 -29.12 15.76 -15.67
N SER A 237 -29.32 16.85 -16.41
CA SER A 237 -30.60 17.54 -16.47
C SER A 237 -31.57 16.69 -17.29
N ALA A 238 -32.34 15.87 -16.57
CA ALA A 238 -33.50 15.17 -17.10
C ALA A 238 -34.59 16.19 -17.43
N ALA A 239 -34.86 16.38 -18.72
CA ALA A 239 -36.02 17.13 -19.19
C ALA A 239 -37.30 16.33 -18.90
N SER A 240 -38.05 16.71 -17.85
CA SER A 240 -39.43 16.28 -17.65
C SER A 240 -40.38 17.34 -18.18
N SER A 241 -40.93 17.11 -19.37
CA SER A 241 -42.04 17.88 -19.92
C SER A 241 -43.36 17.45 -19.27
N GLY A 242 -43.87 18.26 -18.33
CA GLY A 242 -45.23 18.16 -17.81
C GLY A 242 -45.97 19.46 -18.10
N GLY A 243 -46.79 19.47 -19.15
CA GLY A 243 -47.68 20.57 -19.50
C GLY A 243 -49.10 20.05 -19.57
N ASP A 244 -49.83 20.16 -18.45
CA ASP A 244 -51.26 19.89 -18.33
C ASP A 244 -52.03 21.07 -18.95
N GLY A 245 -52.58 20.87 -20.14
CA GLY A 245 -53.36 21.87 -20.88
C GLY A 245 -54.82 21.83 -20.45
N SER A 246 -55.18 22.73 -19.54
CA SER A 246 -56.58 22.97 -19.16
C SER A 246 -57.38 23.54 -20.34
N MET A 247 -58.47 22.84 -20.66
CA MET A 247 -59.56 23.21 -21.56
C MET A 247 -60.17 24.59 -21.23
N THR A 248 -60.22 25.47 -22.24
CA THR A 248 -61.33 26.41 -22.44
C THR A 248 -61.69 26.43 -23.92
N MET A 249 -62.89 25.96 -24.24
CA MET A 249 -63.55 26.20 -25.53
C MET A 249 -64.57 27.32 -25.35
N ALA A 250 -64.56 28.29 -26.25
CA ALA A 250 -65.78 28.92 -26.76
C ALA A 250 -65.52 29.47 -28.18
N PRO A 251 -66.53 29.43 -29.07
CA PRO A 251 -66.37 29.54 -30.52
C PRO A 251 -66.47 30.98 -30.99
N LEU A 252 -66.28 31.24 -32.30
CA LEU A 252 -67.17 32.08 -33.13
C LEU A 252 -66.66 32.13 -34.59
N ASP A 253 -67.62 31.83 -35.47
CA ASP A 253 -67.84 32.28 -36.85
C ASP A 253 -67.04 31.75 -38.04
N ALA A 254 -67.83 31.09 -38.89
CA ALA A 254 -67.61 30.68 -40.26
C ALA A 254 -68.10 31.78 -41.23
N GLU A 255 -67.55 31.76 -42.44
CA GLU A 255 -68.18 31.92 -43.77
C GLU A 255 -67.06 32.37 -44.73
N ALA A 256 -66.62 31.51 -45.65
CA ALA A 256 -67.17 31.25 -46.99
C ALA A 256 -66.46 32.10 -48.05
#